data_AF-A0ABC8BTZ2-F1
#
_entry.id   AF-A0ABC8BTZ2-F1
#
_cell.length_a   1.000
_cell.length_b   1.000
_cell.length_c   1.000
_cell.angle_alpha   90.00
_cell.angle_beta   90.00
_cell.angle_gamma   90.00
#
_symmetry.space_group_name_H-M   'P 1'
#
loop_
_entity.id
_entity.type
_entity.pdbx_description
1 polymer ?
#
loop_
_entity_poly.entity_id
_entity_poly.type
_entity_poly.pdbx_seq_one_letter_code
_entity_poly.pdbx_strand_id
1 'polypeptide(L)'
;MANPGYGKRSAPGQRPRTSQDFALLPVRERYVAGFVDHLPDGAAMSVKQLAKQLPLYGQQAISTALTALSVAGHLRRVRCPVGAGDETRWVSRTFWSRTARDNEWWNTYLATETATKAAAPAPEATTPPPWVPDEEPPPAPEDPGLVQGPEATAVPQQRTPVQPSDAEPAPPAPNWAPAAPQAPEAGPSPAYLALARLGRADHRLALSADDCAALEAQAAEWLARGVSADYLTSALTAGLPAKVDSPVGLIRRRLTDKMPPRLPAENTSPDAPAPTARRILMECTDCGRPGRPEHLPDGLCRPCRTTHTAEAPAQPAEVPEVADIKARMANLRDLLKPV
;
A
#
# COMPACT_ATOMS: atom_id res chain seq x y z
N MET A 1 1.75 11.03 31.24
CA MET A 1 1.96 10.97 29.78
C MET A 1 2.79 9.74 29.45
N ALA A 2 2.65 9.18 28.24
CA ALA A 2 3.51 8.08 27.80
C ALA A 2 4.89 8.59 27.33
N ASN A 3 5.89 7.70 27.27
CA ASN A 3 7.20 8.02 26.69
C ASN A 3 7.04 8.41 25.20
N PRO A 4 7.93 9.26 24.64
CA PRO A 4 7.86 9.68 23.24
C PRO A 4 7.72 8.49 22.29
N GLY A 5 6.68 8.51 21.45
CA GLY A 5 6.36 7.42 20.52
C GLY A 5 5.34 6.39 21.03
N TYR A 6 5.06 6.38 22.33
CA TYR A 6 4.05 5.54 22.98
C TYR A 6 2.77 6.34 23.26
N GLY A 7 1.65 5.63 23.41
CA GLY A 7 0.38 6.21 23.85
C GLY A 7 -0.71 6.25 22.76
N LYS A 8 -1.91 6.69 23.19
CA LYS A 8 -3.12 6.79 22.37
C LYS A 8 -2.88 7.68 21.14
N ARG A 9 -3.32 7.24 19.97
CA ARG A 9 -3.38 8.05 18.75
C ARG A 9 -4.77 7.96 18.15
N SER A 10 -5.50 9.06 18.17
CA SER A 10 -6.85 9.13 17.63
C SER A 10 -6.81 9.14 16.10
N ALA A 11 -7.59 8.27 15.47
CA ALA A 11 -7.73 8.22 14.02
C ALA A 11 -8.56 9.43 13.51
N PRO A 12 -8.34 9.93 12.29
CA PRO A 12 -9.08 11.07 11.75
C PRO A 12 -10.52 10.71 11.34
N GLY A 13 -11.32 11.73 11.04
CA GLY A 13 -12.67 11.56 10.46
C GLY A 13 -13.70 10.92 11.39
N GLN A 14 -13.58 11.16 12.70
CA GLN A 14 -14.53 10.66 13.70
C GLN A 14 -15.78 11.52 13.74
N ARG A 15 -16.94 10.88 13.92
CA ARG A 15 -18.21 11.58 14.13
C ARG A 15 -18.18 12.37 15.46
N PRO A 16 -19.02 13.42 15.60
CA PRO A 16 -19.22 14.10 16.87
C PRO A 16 -19.56 13.11 17.99
N ARG A 17 -19.23 13.46 19.25
CA ARG A 17 -19.58 12.64 20.42
C ARG A 17 -21.08 12.54 20.53
N THR A 18 -21.59 11.33 20.71
CA THR A 18 -22.99 11.06 20.95
C THR A 18 -23.15 10.15 22.17
N SER A 19 -24.31 10.22 22.83
CA SER A 19 -24.63 9.31 23.93
C SER A 19 -24.78 7.84 23.49
N GLN A 20 -24.89 7.59 22.19
CA GLN A 20 -24.98 6.23 21.62
C GLN A 20 -23.62 5.62 21.26
N ASP A 21 -22.52 6.35 21.46
CA ASP A 21 -21.20 5.81 21.22
C ASP A 21 -20.97 4.55 22.08
N PHE A 22 -20.45 3.48 21.46
CA PHE A 22 -20.20 2.19 22.12
C PHE A 22 -21.45 1.46 22.67
N ALA A 23 -22.66 1.83 22.26
CA ALA A 23 -23.90 1.20 22.73
C ALA A 23 -23.95 -0.31 22.45
N LEU A 24 -23.32 -0.78 21.37
CA LEU A 24 -23.28 -2.19 20.97
C LEU A 24 -22.26 -3.03 21.75
N LEU A 25 -21.40 -2.40 22.56
CA LEU A 25 -20.41 -3.11 23.39
C LEU A 25 -21.03 -3.56 24.71
N PRO A 26 -20.54 -4.67 25.32
CA PRO A 26 -20.94 -5.04 26.67
C PRO A 26 -20.54 -3.95 27.68
N VAL A 27 -21.20 -3.96 28.85
CA VAL A 27 -21.15 -2.85 29.82
C VAL A 27 -19.72 -2.49 30.23
N ARG A 28 -18.87 -3.49 30.46
CA ARG A 28 -17.46 -3.30 30.85
C ARG A 28 -16.67 -2.63 29.74
N GLU A 29 -16.75 -3.15 28.53
CA GLU A 29 -16.05 -2.65 27.35
C GLU A 29 -16.51 -1.24 27.02
N ARG A 30 -17.81 -0.96 27.13
CA ARG A 30 -18.38 0.38 26.96
C ARG A 30 -17.79 1.38 27.95
N TYR A 31 -17.69 1.01 29.23
CA TYR A 31 -17.10 1.85 30.26
C TYR A 31 -15.62 2.15 29.97
N VAL A 32 -14.84 1.12 29.65
CA VAL A 32 -13.42 1.26 29.29
C VAL A 32 -13.27 2.10 28.02
N ALA A 33 -14.11 1.91 27.00
CA ALA A 33 -14.10 2.67 25.76
C ALA A 33 -14.39 4.15 25.99
N GLY A 34 -15.41 4.46 26.80
CA GLY A 34 -15.74 5.82 27.19
C GLY A 34 -14.56 6.51 27.86
N PHE A 35 -13.88 5.83 28.79
CA PHE A 35 -12.68 6.37 29.43
C PHE A 35 -11.55 6.61 28.42
N VAL A 36 -11.25 5.61 27.58
CA VAL A 36 -10.19 5.71 26.56
C VAL A 36 -10.50 6.84 25.57
N ASP A 37 -11.75 7.06 25.16
CA ASP A 37 -12.13 8.15 24.25
C ASP A 37 -11.79 9.54 24.78
N HIS A 38 -11.89 9.74 26.10
CA HIS A 38 -11.60 11.02 26.75
C HIS A 38 -10.12 11.23 27.07
N LEU A 39 -9.28 10.19 26.94
CA LEU A 39 -7.84 10.36 27.10
C LEU A 39 -7.27 11.25 25.97
N PRO A 40 -6.35 12.18 26.29
CA PRO A 40 -5.66 12.95 25.28
C PRO A 40 -4.75 12.05 24.45
N ASP A 41 -4.43 12.47 23.22
CA ASP A 41 -3.41 11.79 22.43
C ASP A 41 -2.06 11.81 23.14
N GLY A 42 -1.31 10.71 23.06
CA GLY A 42 -0.08 10.48 23.83
C GLY A 42 -0.29 10.01 25.28
N ALA A 43 -1.54 9.83 25.72
CA ALA A 43 -1.81 9.19 27.02
C ALA A 43 -1.36 7.72 27.03
N ALA A 44 -0.83 7.27 28.16
CA ALA A 44 -0.40 5.88 28.32
C ALA A 44 -1.62 4.95 28.43
N MET A 45 -1.76 4.02 27.48
CA MET A 45 -2.84 3.02 27.46
C MET A 45 -2.37 1.61 27.85
N SER A 46 -1.39 1.51 28.76
CA SER A 46 -1.00 0.19 29.27
C SER A 46 -2.08 -0.35 30.21
N VAL A 47 -2.24 -1.67 30.24
CA VAL A 47 -3.21 -2.36 31.11
C VAL A 47 -3.06 -1.91 32.57
N LYS A 48 -1.82 -1.87 33.06
CA LYS A 48 -1.51 -1.44 34.43
C LYS A 48 -1.92 0.02 34.71
N GLN A 49 -1.71 0.91 33.74
CA GLN A 49 -2.06 2.32 33.91
C GLN A 49 -3.57 2.54 33.88
N LEU A 50 -4.26 1.87 32.96
CA LEU A 50 -5.71 1.94 32.86
C LEU A 50 -6.39 1.33 34.10
N ALA A 51 -5.91 0.19 34.60
CA ALA A 51 -6.41 -0.41 35.83
C ALA A 51 -6.20 0.47 37.07
N LYS A 52 -5.13 1.29 37.11
CA LYS A 52 -4.91 2.26 38.19
C LYS A 52 -5.95 3.40 38.16
N GLN A 53 -6.44 3.76 36.97
CA GLN A 53 -7.39 4.86 36.78
C GLN A 53 -8.86 4.39 36.79
N LEU A 54 -9.10 3.08 36.61
CA LEU A 54 -10.42 2.47 36.54
C LEU A 54 -10.63 1.55 37.76
N PRO A 55 -11.11 2.09 38.90
CA PRO A 55 -11.19 1.34 40.16
C PRO A 55 -12.18 0.16 40.11
N LEU A 56 -13.12 0.16 39.15
CA LEU A 56 -14.12 -0.90 38.99
C LEU A 56 -13.55 -2.19 38.37
N TYR A 57 -12.39 -2.13 37.70
CA TYR A 57 -11.86 -3.24 36.92
C TYR A 57 -10.37 -3.46 37.17
N GLY A 58 -10.01 -4.67 37.58
CA GLY A 58 -8.62 -5.08 37.73
C GLY A 58 -7.88 -5.24 36.39
N GLN A 59 -6.57 -5.49 36.46
CA GLN A 59 -5.71 -5.60 35.27
C GLN A 59 -6.22 -6.63 34.25
N GLN A 60 -6.67 -7.80 34.70
CA GLN A 60 -7.19 -8.83 33.80
C GLN A 60 -8.44 -8.37 33.05
N ALA A 61 -9.39 -7.75 33.75
CA ALA A 61 -10.62 -7.24 33.16
C ALA A 61 -10.35 -6.13 32.14
N ILE A 62 -9.38 -5.25 32.42
CA ILE A 62 -8.93 -4.24 31.46
C ILE A 62 -8.26 -4.89 30.24
N SER A 63 -7.41 -5.90 30.45
CA SER A 63 -6.78 -6.63 29.34
C SER A 63 -7.83 -7.22 28.40
N THR A 64 -8.80 -7.96 28.95
CA THR A 64 -9.90 -8.54 28.18
C THR A 64 -10.74 -7.47 27.48
N ALA A 65 -11.03 -6.36 28.15
CA ALA A 65 -11.79 -5.26 27.53
C ALA A 65 -11.04 -4.63 26.35
N LEU A 66 -9.72 -4.43 26.46
CA LEU A 66 -8.90 -3.91 25.34
C LEU A 66 -8.84 -4.89 24.16
N THR A 67 -8.83 -6.19 24.44
CA THR A 67 -8.93 -7.23 23.40
C THR A 67 -10.29 -7.13 22.69
N ALA A 68 -11.38 -7.08 23.45
CA ALA A 68 -12.73 -6.94 22.88
C ALA A 68 -12.91 -5.64 22.07
N LEU A 69 -12.33 -4.53 22.52
CA LEU A 69 -12.32 -3.26 21.77
C LEU A 69 -11.53 -3.33 20.47
N SER A 70 -10.48 -4.15 20.43
CA SER A 70 -9.72 -4.37 19.21
C SER A 70 -10.51 -5.21 18.21
N VAL A 71 -11.15 -6.28 18.69
CA VAL A 71 -12.03 -7.14 17.89
C VAL A 71 -13.22 -6.34 17.34
N ALA A 72 -13.79 -5.46 18.14
CA ALA A 72 -14.86 -4.56 17.72
C ALA A 72 -14.37 -3.42 16.78
N GLY A 73 -13.07 -3.36 16.45
CA GLY A 73 -12.52 -2.40 15.48
C GLY A 73 -12.28 -1.00 16.02
N HIS A 74 -12.32 -0.79 17.33
CA HIS A 74 -12.05 0.51 17.96
C HIS A 74 -10.57 0.75 18.25
N LEU A 75 -9.77 -0.31 18.34
CA LEU A 75 -8.37 -0.24 18.75
C LEU A 75 -7.47 -1.05 17.82
N ARG A 76 -6.29 -0.51 17.49
CA ARG A 76 -5.30 -1.18 16.65
C ARG A 76 -3.89 -1.01 17.21
N ARG A 77 -3.15 -2.10 17.43
CA ARG A 77 -1.76 -2.09 17.94
C ARG A 77 -0.78 -2.44 16.84
N VAL A 78 0.28 -1.64 16.73
CA VAL A 78 1.21 -1.69 15.60
C VAL A 78 2.63 -1.45 16.08
N ARG A 79 3.56 -2.29 15.63
CA ARG A 79 5.00 -2.11 15.84
C ARG A 79 5.61 -1.48 14.59
N CYS A 80 6.17 -0.29 14.76
CA CYS A 80 6.80 0.44 13.66
C CYS A 80 8.30 0.61 13.93
N PRO A 81 9.17 0.47 12.91
CA PRO A 81 10.54 0.93 13.01
C PRO A 81 10.56 2.47 13.10
N VAL A 82 11.40 2.98 13.99
CA VAL A 82 11.64 4.40 14.23
C VAL A 82 13.16 4.59 14.24
N GLY A 83 13.66 5.29 13.23
CA GLY A 83 15.08 5.55 13.00
C GLY A 83 15.31 5.89 11.53
N ALA A 84 16.27 6.77 11.25
CA ALA A 84 16.81 7.02 9.90
C ALA A 84 18.30 6.66 9.97
N GLY A 85 18.73 5.59 9.31
CA GLY A 85 20.11 5.06 9.36
C GLY A 85 20.22 3.66 9.96
N ASP A 86 21.43 3.29 10.39
CA ASP A 86 21.83 1.92 10.78
C ASP A 86 21.21 1.40 12.10
N GLU A 87 20.61 2.25 12.93
CA GLU A 87 19.90 1.83 14.16
C GLU A 87 18.37 1.83 13.97
N THR A 88 17.79 0.65 13.79
CA THR A 88 16.33 0.48 13.78
C THR A 88 15.80 0.23 15.19
N ARG A 89 15.16 1.23 15.81
CA ARG A 89 14.40 1.02 17.06
C ARG A 89 12.95 0.70 16.75
N TRP A 90 12.41 -0.36 17.33
CA TRP A 90 10.98 -0.65 17.21
C TRP A 90 10.19 0.07 18.30
N VAL A 91 9.08 0.70 17.90
CA VAL A 91 8.15 1.37 18.81
C VAL A 91 6.75 0.79 18.64
N SER A 92 6.10 0.40 19.73
CA SER A 92 4.71 -0.02 19.75
C SER A 92 3.79 1.21 19.84
N ARG A 93 2.90 1.33 18.87
CA ARG A 93 1.89 2.39 18.75
C ARG A 93 0.51 1.78 18.91
N THR A 94 -0.39 2.51 19.58
CA THR A 94 -1.79 2.10 19.70
C THR A 94 -2.69 3.20 19.14
N PHE A 95 -3.44 2.84 18.11
CA PHE A 95 -4.40 3.69 17.45
C PHE A 95 -5.79 3.43 18.01
N TRP A 96 -6.57 4.50 18.13
CA TRP A 96 -7.91 4.51 18.69
C TRP A 96 -8.88 5.19 17.74
N SER A 97 -10.06 4.61 17.55
CA SER A 97 -11.17 5.20 16.82
C SER A 97 -12.47 5.02 17.60
N ARG A 98 -13.21 6.11 17.81
CA ARG A 98 -14.55 6.03 18.42
C ARG A 98 -15.53 5.26 17.54
N THR A 99 -15.49 5.49 16.24
CA THR A 99 -16.27 4.71 15.28
C THR A 99 -15.56 3.39 15.02
N ALA A 100 -16.27 2.26 15.14
CA ALA A 100 -15.73 0.96 14.77
C ALA A 100 -15.29 1.00 13.30
N ARG A 101 -14.08 0.54 13.03
CA ARG A 101 -13.52 0.44 11.67
C ARG A 101 -13.19 -1.02 11.39
N ASP A 102 -13.51 -1.47 10.18
CA ASP A 102 -13.10 -2.79 9.73
C ASP A 102 -11.58 -2.86 9.50
N ASN A 103 -11.10 -4.08 9.25
CA ASN A 103 -9.68 -4.32 9.05
C ASN A 103 -9.16 -3.64 7.78
N GLU A 104 -9.96 -3.55 6.72
CA GLU A 104 -9.56 -2.94 5.45
C GLU A 104 -9.29 -1.44 5.62
N TRP A 105 -10.17 -0.75 6.33
CA TRP A 105 -9.99 0.64 6.69
C TRP A 105 -8.74 0.85 7.55
N TRP A 106 -8.54 0.03 8.58
CA TRP A 106 -7.36 0.12 9.45
C TRP A 106 -6.06 -0.09 8.66
N ASN A 107 -6.04 -1.05 7.73
CA ASN A 107 -4.87 -1.33 6.92
C ASN A 107 -4.56 -0.16 5.96
N THR A 108 -5.57 0.38 5.30
CA THR A 108 -5.44 1.54 4.41
C THR A 108 -4.92 2.77 5.20
N TYR A 109 -5.51 3.04 6.36
CA TYR A 109 -5.07 4.15 7.22
C TYR A 109 -3.60 4.00 7.64
N LEU A 110 -3.18 2.82 8.11
CA LEU A 110 -1.80 2.59 8.54
C LEU A 110 -0.80 2.67 7.38
N ALA A 111 -1.18 2.26 6.17
CA ALA A 111 -0.38 2.45 4.97
C ALA A 111 -0.19 3.94 4.64
N THR A 112 -1.28 4.74 4.71
CA THR A 112 -1.21 6.20 4.50
C THR A 112 -0.38 6.92 5.55
N GLU A 113 -0.48 6.53 6.83
CA GLU A 113 0.35 7.05 7.93
C GLU A 113 1.83 6.76 7.70
N THR A 114 2.16 5.59 7.15
CA THR A 114 3.53 5.21 6.82
C THR A 114 4.07 6.02 5.65
N ALA A 115 3.27 6.17 4.58
CA ALA A 115 3.63 6.97 3.42
C ALA A 115 3.84 8.44 3.79
N THR A 116 2.94 9.01 4.61
CA THR A 116 3.06 10.40 5.10
C THR A 116 4.32 10.59 5.96
N LYS A 117 4.62 9.63 6.86
CA LYS A 117 5.87 9.66 7.64
C LYS A 117 7.12 9.40 6.78
N ALA A 118 6.98 8.77 5.62
CA ALA A 118 8.06 8.60 4.65
C ALA A 118 8.28 9.83 3.77
N ALA A 119 7.20 10.54 3.46
CA ALA A 119 7.22 11.79 2.71
C ALA A 119 7.50 13.03 3.58
N ALA A 120 7.47 12.90 4.92
CA ALA A 120 7.87 13.96 5.81
C ALA A 120 9.34 14.34 5.54
N PRO A 121 9.63 15.58 5.12
CA PRO A 121 11.00 16.00 4.84
C PRO A 121 11.84 15.87 6.11
N ALA A 122 13.08 15.41 5.94
CA ALA A 122 14.10 15.50 6.98
C ALA A 122 14.13 16.96 7.49
N PRO A 123 14.23 17.21 8.81
CA PRO A 123 14.35 18.57 9.30
C PRO A 123 15.53 19.23 8.57
N GLU A 124 15.23 20.35 7.91
CA GLU A 124 16.18 21.18 7.20
C GLU A 124 17.45 21.33 8.03
N ALA A 125 18.56 20.89 7.44
CA ALA A 125 19.87 21.21 7.94
C ALA A 125 19.94 22.73 8.10
N THR A 126 20.02 23.18 9.34
CA THR A 126 20.26 24.58 9.70
C THR A 126 21.43 25.08 8.89
N THR A 127 21.16 26.06 8.04
CA THR A 127 22.14 26.82 7.27
C THR A 127 23.18 27.40 8.25
N PRO A 128 24.48 27.09 8.12
CA PRO A 128 25.49 27.83 8.89
C PRO A 128 25.64 29.25 8.31
N PRO A 129 25.87 30.27 9.16
CA PRO A 129 25.89 31.68 8.75
C PRO A 129 27.15 32.06 7.94
N PRO A 130 27.09 33.13 7.14
CA PRO A 130 28.15 33.54 6.21
C PRO A 130 29.13 34.53 6.86
N TRP A 131 30.41 34.16 6.99
CA TRP A 131 31.53 35.13 7.15
C TRP A 131 32.93 34.54 6.79
N VAL A 132 33.33 34.76 5.51
CA VAL A 132 34.65 35.16 4.88
C VAL A 132 36.03 34.57 5.29
N PRO A 133 37.13 34.75 4.50
CA PRO A 133 37.31 35.21 3.09
C PRO A 133 38.29 34.37 2.21
N ASP A 134 38.33 34.74 0.93
CA ASP A 134 39.16 34.34 -0.24
C ASP A 134 40.55 33.69 -0.02
N GLU A 135 40.86 32.71 -0.88
CA GLU A 135 42.21 32.50 -1.41
C GLU A 135 42.18 32.06 -2.90
N GLU A 136 43.08 32.66 -3.66
CA GLU A 136 43.17 32.87 -5.12
C GLU A 136 43.70 31.63 -5.92
N PRO A 137 43.42 31.49 -7.24
CA PRO A 137 43.72 30.26 -8.00
C PRO A 137 45.05 30.28 -8.75
N PRO A 138 45.61 29.12 -9.16
CA PRO A 138 46.63 29.04 -10.20
C PRO A 138 46.18 28.26 -11.47
N PRO A 139 46.94 28.37 -12.59
CA PRO A 139 46.39 28.54 -13.94
C PRO A 139 46.43 27.31 -14.88
N ALA A 140 45.82 27.50 -16.06
CA ALA A 140 45.72 26.57 -17.20
C ALA A 140 47.04 26.28 -17.93
N PRO A 141 47.05 25.28 -18.84
CA PRO A 141 47.77 25.43 -20.09
C PRO A 141 46.92 25.11 -21.34
N GLU A 142 46.85 26.11 -22.22
CA GLU A 142 47.23 26.16 -23.64
C GLU A 142 46.87 25.04 -24.64
N ASP A 143 46.21 25.49 -25.71
CA ASP A 143 45.87 24.86 -26.99
C ASP A 143 47.12 24.58 -27.88
N PRO A 144 47.02 23.70 -28.90
CA PRO A 144 47.07 24.28 -30.25
C PRO A 144 46.17 23.58 -31.29
N GLY A 145 45.35 24.39 -31.98
CA GLY A 145 45.60 24.74 -33.39
C GLY A 145 45.09 23.79 -34.50
N LEU A 146 43.92 24.15 -35.04
CA LEU A 146 43.51 24.22 -36.47
C LEU A 146 44.27 23.39 -37.51
N VAL A 147 43.56 22.56 -38.32
CA VAL A 147 43.55 22.62 -39.81
C VAL A 147 42.26 21.94 -40.39
N GLN A 148 41.37 22.79 -40.94
CA GLN A 148 40.61 22.72 -42.21
C GLN A 148 39.77 21.49 -42.64
N GLY A 149 38.50 21.76 -42.99
CA GLY A 149 37.68 20.97 -43.93
C GLY A 149 38.10 21.16 -45.41
N PRO A 150 37.40 20.58 -46.41
CA PRO A 150 35.97 20.84 -46.64
C PRO A 150 35.09 19.69 -47.18
N GLU A 151 33.79 19.86 -46.91
CA GLU A 151 32.62 19.78 -47.80
C GLU A 151 32.76 19.24 -49.25
N ALA A 152 31.88 18.30 -49.65
CA ALA A 152 31.18 18.30 -50.95
C ALA A 152 30.07 17.22 -51.02
N THR A 153 28.84 17.67 -50.76
CA THR A 153 27.60 17.47 -51.53
C THR A 153 27.56 16.43 -52.67
N ALA A 154 26.57 15.52 -52.64
CA ALA A 154 25.64 15.28 -53.77
C ALA A 154 24.58 14.19 -53.45
N VAL A 155 23.31 14.61 -53.39
CA VAL A 155 22.07 13.84 -53.71
C VAL A 155 21.62 14.42 -55.08
N PRO A 156 20.79 13.82 -55.98
CA PRO A 156 19.77 12.78 -55.79
C PRO A 156 19.65 11.75 -56.95
N GLN A 157 18.74 10.77 -56.86
CA GLN A 157 17.55 10.64 -57.73
C GLN A 157 16.78 9.31 -57.53
N GLN A 158 15.46 9.45 -57.54
CA GLN A 158 14.43 8.40 -57.45
C GLN A 158 14.21 7.72 -58.81
N ARG A 159 13.83 6.42 -58.81
CA ARG A 159 12.86 5.85 -59.76
C ARG A 159 12.30 4.51 -59.27
N THR A 160 10.98 4.45 -59.08
CA THR A 160 10.10 3.25 -59.08
C THR A 160 9.43 3.19 -60.48
N PRO A 161 8.75 2.12 -60.99
CA PRO A 161 8.32 0.80 -60.48
C PRO A 161 8.72 -0.39 -61.39
N VAL A 162 8.38 -1.64 -61.03
CA VAL A 162 7.64 -2.62 -61.86
C VAL A 162 7.31 -3.88 -61.03
N GLN A 163 6.03 -4.25 -61.01
CA GLN A 163 5.49 -5.59 -60.73
C GLN A 163 4.56 -5.95 -61.91
N PRO A 164 4.51 -7.23 -62.34
CA PRO A 164 3.27 -8.02 -62.25
C PRO A 164 3.56 -9.46 -61.70
N SER A 165 2.74 -10.05 -60.81
CA SER A 165 1.55 -10.91 -61.06
C SER A 165 1.85 -12.03 -62.09
N ASP A 166 1.56 -13.33 -61.90
CA ASP A 166 0.46 -14.05 -61.24
C ASP A 166 0.87 -15.49 -60.88
N ALA A 167 0.23 -16.10 -59.86
CA ALA A 167 -0.36 -17.44 -59.94
C ALA A 167 -1.08 -17.79 -58.61
N GLU A 168 -2.41 -17.77 -58.64
CA GLU A 168 -3.34 -18.35 -57.66
C GLU A 168 -3.92 -19.68 -58.27
N PRO A 169 -4.84 -20.43 -57.61
CA PRO A 169 -4.70 -21.44 -56.55
C PRO A 169 -5.11 -22.88 -56.97
N ALA A 170 -4.86 -23.89 -56.12
CA ALA A 170 -5.75 -25.06 -55.96
C ALA A 170 -5.50 -25.87 -54.65
N PRO A 171 -6.55 -26.18 -53.84
CA PRO A 171 -6.56 -27.17 -52.75
C PRO A 171 -7.37 -28.45 -53.14
N PRO A 172 -7.70 -29.40 -52.24
CA PRO A 172 -6.98 -30.02 -51.11
C PRO A 172 -6.95 -31.58 -51.19
N ALA A 173 -6.22 -32.25 -50.29
CA ALA A 173 -6.56 -33.62 -49.87
C ALA A 173 -6.23 -33.81 -48.38
N PRO A 174 -7.10 -34.48 -47.59
CA PRO A 174 -6.99 -34.56 -46.14
C PRO A 174 -6.08 -35.73 -45.75
N ASN A 175 -5.12 -35.49 -44.87
CA ASN A 175 -4.48 -36.59 -44.15
C ASN A 175 -4.53 -36.32 -42.65
N TRP A 176 -5.41 -37.07 -41.99
CA TRP A 176 -5.51 -37.13 -40.55
C TRP A 176 -4.38 -38.03 -40.03
N ALA A 177 -3.41 -37.42 -39.35
CA ALA A 177 -2.53 -38.11 -38.42
C ALA A 177 -2.30 -37.19 -37.20
N PRO A 178 -2.41 -37.71 -35.96
CA PRO A 178 -2.47 -36.88 -34.76
C PRO A 178 -1.10 -36.25 -34.48
N ALA A 179 -1.01 -34.93 -34.62
CA ALA A 179 0.16 -34.17 -34.22
C ALA A 179 0.32 -34.20 -32.70
N ALA A 180 1.54 -34.46 -32.25
CA ALA A 180 1.99 -34.31 -30.88
C ALA A 180 1.60 -32.93 -30.31
N PRO A 181 1.39 -32.80 -28.99
CA PRO A 181 0.91 -31.55 -28.38
C PRO A 181 1.86 -30.41 -28.73
N GLN A 182 1.38 -29.50 -29.58
CA GLN A 182 2.09 -28.28 -29.91
C GLN A 182 2.19 -27.44 -28.64
N ALA A 183 3.40 -26.94 -28.35
CA ALA A 183 3.63 -25.95 -27.32
C ALA A 183 2.62 -24.79 -27.50
N PRO A 184 2.10 -24.20 -26.42
CA PRO A 184 1.12 -23.13 -26.54
C PRO A 184 1.70 -22.03 -27.43
N GLU A 185 1.00 -21.69 -28.51
CA GLU A 185 1.29 -20.47 -29.27
C GLU A 185 1.42 -19.34 -28.27
N ALA A 186 2.62 -18.75 -28.18
CA ALA A 186 2.89 -17.68 -27.25
C ALA A 186 1.94 -16.53 -27.59
N GLY A 187 0.95 -16.31 -26.72
CA GLY A 187 0.03 -15.20 -26.87
C GLY A 187 0.76 -13.85 -26.91
N PRO A 188 0.08 -12.78 -27.35
CA PRO A 188 0.68 -11.45 -27.43
C PRO A 188 1.34 -11.05 -26.10
N SER A 189 2.54 -10.48 -26.18
CA SER A 189 3.31 -10.14 -24.99
C SER A 189 2.61 -9.08 -24.13
N PRO A 190 2.94 -8.99 -22.83
CA PRO A 190 2.42 -7.93 -21.96
C PRO A 190 2.71 -6.51 -22.50
N ALA A 191 3.85 -6.32 -23.17
CA ALA A 191 4.23 -5.04 -23.78
C ALA A 191 3.33 -4.71 -24.97
N TYR A 192 3.10 -5.68 -25.86
CA TYR A 192 2.17 -5.54 -26.98
C TYR A 192 0.75 -5.20 -26.49
N LEU A 193 0.26 -5.93 -25.48
CA LEU A 193 -1.07 -5.69 -24.91
C LEU A 193 -1.21 -4.31 -24.27
N ALA A 194 -0.15 -3.80 -23.63
CA ALA A 194 -0.13 -2.45 -23.07
C ALA A 194 -0.20 -1.38 -24.15
N LEU A 195 0.56 -1.55 -25.25
CA LEU A 195 0.52 -0.65 -26.41
C LEU A 195 -0.85 -0.67 -27.11
N ALA A 196 -1.42 -1.86 -27.33
CA ALA A 196 -2.73 -2.02 -27.97
C ALA A 196 -3.88 -1.38 -27.17
N ARG A 197 -3.71 -1.22 -25.84
CA ARG A 197 -4.70 -0.54 -24.97
C ARG A 197 -4.61 0.97 -25.01
N LEU A 198 -3.53 1.57 -25.55
CA LEU A 198 -3.36 3.03 -25.56
C LEU A 198 -4.50 3.75 -26.29
N GLY A 199 -4.94 3.23 -27.44
CA GLY A 199 -6.08 3.82 -28.18
C GLY A 199 -7.41 3.80 -27.41
N ARG A 200 -7.57 2.91 -26.43
CA ARG A 200 -8.74 2.90 -25.52
C ARG A 200 -8.60 3.90 -24.38
N ALA A 201 -7.37 4.17 -23.94
CA ALA A 201 -7.08 5.15 -22.90
C ALA A 201 -7.15 6.59 -23.46
N ASP A 202 -6.61 6.81 -24.66
CA ASP A 202 -6.73 8.06 -25.41
C ASP A 202 -6.77 7.78 -26.92
N HIS A 203 -7.87 8.17 -27.57
CA HIS A 203 -8.09 7.96 -29.01
C HIS A 203 -7.01 8.60 -29.91
N ARG A 204 -6.29 9.62 -29.43
CA ARG A 204 -5.19 10.26 -30.18
C ARG A 204 -3.98 9.35 -30.34
N LEU A 205 -3.92 8.26 -29.58
CA LEU A 205 -2.85 7.27 -29.59
C LEU A 205 -3.30 5.91 -30.13
N ALA A 206 -4.24 5.90 -31.08
CA ALA A 206 -4.57 4.69 -31.81
C ALA A 206 -3.35 4.20 -32.61
N LEU A 207 -2.91 2.98 -32.32
CA LEU A 207 -1.77 2.30 -32.96
C LEU A 207 -2.30 1.09 -33.73
N SER A 208 -1.75 0.83 -34.92
CA SER A 208 -2.02 -0.40 -35.65
C SER A 208 -1.29 -1.60 -35.03
N ALA A 209 -1.60 -2.82 -35.50
CA ALA A 209 -0.90 -4.03 -35.06
C ALA A 209 0.60 -3.97 -35.39
N ASP A 210 0.95 -3.47 -36.59
CA ASP A 210 2.33 -3.31 -37.04
C ASP A 210 3.08 -2.26 -36.20
N ASP A 211 2.40 -1.17 -35.82
CA ASP A 211 2.98 -0.15 -34.94
C ASP A 211 3.25 -0.71 -33.54
N CYS A 212 2.32 -1.50 -33.01
CA CYS A 212 2.49 -2.16 -31.72
C CYS A 212 3.69 -3.11 -31.76
N ALA A 213 3.81 -3.94 -32.82
CA ALA A 213 4.95 -4.84 -33.01
C ALA A 213 6.28 -4.07 -33.15
N ALA A 214 6.30 -2.95 -33.87
CA ALA A 214 7.49 -2.12 -34.05
C ALA A 214 7.98 -1.43 -32.76
N LEU A 215 7.08 -1.18 -31.81
CA LEU A 215 7.38 -0.52 -30.53
C LEU A 215 7.55 -1.51 -29.36
N GLU A 216 7.18 -2.77 -29.57
CA GLU A 216 7.10 -3.80 -28.54
C GLU A 216 8.41 -3.99 -27.78
N ALA A 217 9.54 -4.03 -28.49
CA ALA A 217 10.85 -4.23 -27.86
C ALA A 217 11.21 -3.10 -26.87
N GLN A 218 10.87 -1.85 -27.20
CA GLN A 218 11.14 -0.70 -26.34
C GLN A 218 10.19 -0.68 -25.13
N ALA A 219 8.90 -1.01 -25.36
CA ALA A 219 7.94 -1.16 -24.28
C ALA A 219 8.30 -2.35 -23.36
N ALA A 220 8.82 -3.44 -23.91
CA ALA A 220 9.33 -4.56 -23.13
C ALA A 220 10.54 -4.16 -22.29
N GLU A 221 11.42 -3.29 -22.78
CA GLU A 221 12.53 -2.76 -21.97
C GLU A 221 12.06 -1.87 -20.81
N TRP A 222 10.94 -1.17 -20.95
CA TRP A 222 10.30 -0.47 -19.83
C TRP A 222 9.81 -1.45 -18.76
N LEU A 223 9.11 -2.50 -19.18
CA LEU A 223 8.61 -3.53 -18.26
C LEU A 223 9.77 -4.31 -17.60
N ALA A 224 10.84 -4.60 -18.35
CA ALA A 224 12.03 -5.27 -17.84
C ALA A 224 12.77 -4.45 -16.77
N ARG A 225 12.57 -3.12 -16.75
CA ARG A 225 13.05 -2.22 -15.69
C ARG A 225 12.13 -2.18 -14.46
N GLY A 226 11.13 -3.06 -14.38
CA GLY A 226 10.25 -3.21 -13.22
C GLY A 226 9.04 -2.27 -13.20
N VAL A 227 8.75 -1.60 -14.32
CA VAL A 227 7.59 -0.70 -14.44
C VAL A 227 6.33 -1.49 -14.77
N SER A 228 5.19 -1.16 -14.13
CA SER A 228 3.90 -1.79 -14.43
C SER A 228 3.29 -1.29 -15.74
N ALA A 229 2.42 -2.10 -16.35
CA ALA A 229 1.69 -1.70 -17.56
C ALA A 229 0.86 -0.42 -17.36
N ASP A 230 0.22 -0.26 -16.20
CA ASP A 230 -0.59 0.94 -15.89
C ASP A 230 0.29 2.21 -15.79
N TYR A 231 1.48 2.07 -15.20
CA TYR A 231 2.44 3.19 -15.16
C TYR A 231 2.96 3.51 -16.57
N LEU A 232 3.29 2.50 -17.38
CA LEU A 232 3.69 2.69 -18.77
C LEU A 232 2.61 3.46 -19.55
N THR A 233 1.35 3.04 -19.45
CA THR A 233 0.22 3.74 -20.08
C THR A 233 0.09 5.18 -19.58
N SER A 234 0.18 5.40 -18.26
CA SER A 234 0.11 6.75 -17.66
C SER A 234 1.25 7.64 -18.14
N ALA A 235 2.48 7.12 -18.22
CA ALA A 235 3.66 7.88 -18.65
C ALA A 235 3.61 8.27 -20.14
N LEU A 236 3.03 7.39 -20.98
CA LEU A 236 2.86 7.62 -22.41
C LEU A 236 1.71 8.57 -22.74
N THR A 237 0.66 8.58 -21.91
CA THR A 237 -0.52 9.46 -22.05
C THR A 237 -0.39 10.80 -21.30
N ALA A 238 0.59 10.95 -20.42
CA ALA A 238 0.78 12.19 -19.66
C ALA A 238 1.21 13.36 -20.56
N GLY A 239 0.44 14.45 -20.50
CA GLY A 239 0.75 15.72 -21.17
C GLY A 239 0.76 15.60 -22.68
N LEU A 240 -0.25 14.96 -23.27
CA LEU A 240 -0.40 14.88 -24.72
C LEU A 240 -0.77 16.26 -25.30
N PRO A 241 -0.20 16.63 -26.46
CA PRO A 241 -0.62 17.82 -27.17
C PRO A 241 -2.08 17.69 -27.62
N ALA A 242 -2.71 18.84 -27.91
CA ALA A 242 -4.10 18.88 -28.36
C ALA A 242 -4.33 18.07 -29.65
N LYS A 243 -3.34 18.05 -30.53
CA LYS A 243 -3.30 17.24 -31.75
C LYS A 243 -2.01 16.43 -31.79
N VAL A 244 -2.11 15.17 -32.19
CA VAL A 244 -0.97 14.28 -32.41
C VAL A 244 -0.98 13.87 -33.88
N ASP A 245 -0.05 14.38 -34.67
CA ASP A 245 0.01 14.07 -36.10
C ASP A 245 0.66 12.70 -36.38
N SER A 246 1.49 12.20 -35.46
CA SER A 246 2.14 10.89 -35.56
C SER A 246 2.17 10.19 -34.19
N PRO A 247 1.20 9.31 -33.87
CA PRO A 247 1.15 8.61 -32.59
C PRO A 247 2.35 7.67 -32.40
N VAL A 248 2.73 6.94 -33.45
CA VAL A 248 3.88 6.01 -33.44
C VAL A 248 5.18 6.74 -33.11
N GLY A 249 5.46 7.84 -33.81
CA GLY A 249 6.66 8.66 -33.57
C GLY A 249 6.68 9.29 -32.19
N LEU A 250 5.53 9.76 -31.69
CA LEU A 250 5.43 10.31 -30.33
C LEU A 250 5.72 9.25 -29.27
N ILE A 251 5.11 8.07 -29.39
CA ILE A 251 5.30 6.98 -28.43
C ILE A 251 6.74 6.47 -28.48
N ARG A 252 7.32 6.26 -29.66
CA ARG A 252 8.73 5.90 -29.81
C ARG A 252 9.64 6.88 -29.09
N ARG A 253 9.42 8.19 -29.31
CA ARG A 253 10.20 9.24 -28.66
C ARG A 253 10.05 9.21 -27.14
N ARG A 254 8.82 9.07 -26.63
CA ARG A 254 8.59 8.98 -25.17
C ARG A 254 9.21 7.72 -24.57
N LEU A 255 9.12 6.58 -25.24
CA LEU A 255 9.74 5.33 -24.78
C LEU A 255 11.26 5.46 -24.68
N THR A 256 11.90 6.25 -25.55
CA THR A 256 13.33 6.53 -25.46
C THR A 256 13.65 7.61 -24.42
N ASP A 257 13.02 8.79 -24.53
CA ASP A 257 13.38 9.98 -23.75
C ASP A 257 12.98 9.87 -22.27
N LYS A 258 11.87 9.17 -21.97
CA LYS A 258 11.35 8.99 -20.60
C LYS A 258 11.71 7.63 -20.01
N MET A 259 12.63 6.91 -20.65
CA MET A 259 13.04 5.59 -20.24
C MET A 259 13.52 5.62 -18.78
N PRO A 260 12.91 4.84 -17.87
CA PRO A 260 13.32 4.79 -16.48
C PRO A 260 14.81 4.40 -16.36
N PRO A 261 15.55 4.94 -15.39
CA PRO A 261 16.91 4.47 -15.13
C PRO A 261 16.88 2.99 -14.76
N ARG A 262 17.95 2.27 -15.11
CA ARG A 262 18.16 0.91 -14.59
C ARG A 262 18.47 1.02 -13.11
N LEU A 263 17.51 0.68 -12.27
CA LEU A 263 17.80 0.44 -10.87
C LEU A 263 18.65 -0.84 -10.79
N PRO A 264 19.68 -0.91 -9.93
CA PRO A 264 20.39 -2.16 -9.68
C PRO A 264 19.35 -3.24 -9.42
N ALA A 265 19.43 -4.35 -10.16
CA ALA A 265 18.51 -5.45 -9.98
C ALA A 265 18.69 -5.96 -8.53
N GLU A 266 17.84 -5.51 -7.61
CA GLU A 266 17.58 -6.26 -6.40
C GLU A 266 17.12 -7.63 -6.91
N ASN A 267 17.90 -8.67 -6.60
CA ASN A 267 17.68 -10.05 -7.03
C ASN A 267 16.20 -10.43 -6.87
N THR A 268 15.43 -10.19 -7.94
CA THR A 268 14.03 -10.53 -8.01
C THR A 268 14.03 -11.95 -8.52
N SER A 269 14.31 -12.89 -7.62
CA SER A 269 13.68 -14.20 -7.76
C SER A 269 12.18 -13.93 -7.94
N PRO A 270 11.50 -14.55 -8.91
CA PRO A 270 10.06 -14.36 -9.14
C PRO A 270 9.16 -14.75 -7.94
N ASP A 271 9.76 -15.15 -6.81
CA ASP A 271 9.11 -15.49 -5.54
C ASP A 271 9.41 -14.49 -4.39
N ALA A 272 10.09 -13.37 -4.68
CA ALA A 272 10.42 -12.36 -3.68
C ALA A 272 9.36 -11.23 -3.66
N PRO A 273 8.67 -10.97 -2.53
CA PRO A 273 7.68 -9.91 -2.45
C PRO A 273 8.33 -8.52 -2.57
N ALA A 274 7.59 -7.61 -3.21
CA ALA A 274 7.84 -6.17 -3.43
C ALA A 274 8.72 -5.46 -2.38
N PRO A 275 9.47 -4.41 -2.78
CA PRO A 275 10.39 -3.68 -1.89
C PRO A 275 9.65 -3.28 -0.63
N THR A 276 10.27 -3.55 0.52
CA THR A 276 9.65 -3.41 1.82
C THR A 276 9.23 -1.97 2.06
N ALA A 277 7.94 -1.70 1.84
CA ALA A 277 7.22 -0.70 2.60
C ALA A 277 7.68 -0.85 4.05
N ARG A 278 8.16 0.26 4.64
CA ARG A 278 8.67 0.30 6.02
C ARG A 278 7.79 -0.59 6.90
N ARG A 279 8.33 -1.72 7.35
CA ARG A 279 7.53 -2.87 7.79
C ARG A 279 6.70 -2.49 9.01
N ILE A 280 5.42 -2.20 8.80
CA ILE A 280 4.44 -2.22 9.86
C ILE A 280 4.13 -3.68 10.17
N LEU A 281 4.46 -4.12 11.38
CA LEU A 281 3.95 -5.38 11.92
C LEU A 281 2.79 -5.08 12.86
N MET A 282 1.69 -5.77 12.63
CA MET A 282 0.51 -5.74 13.50
C MET A 282 0.77 -6.63 14.72
N GLU A 283 0.27 -6.25 15.89
CA GLU A 283 0.39 -7.08 17.10
C GLU A 283 -0.96 -7.73 17.43
N CYS A 284 -0.92 -9.01 17.79
CA CYS A 284 -2.08 -9.67 18.40
C CYS A 284 -2.44 -8.95 19.70
N THR A 285 -3.70 -8.61 19.87
CA THR A 285 -4.15 -7.85 21.05
C THR A 285 -4.23 -8.69 22.31
N ASP A 286 -4.28 -10.01 22.14
CA ASP A 286 -4.29 -11.03 23.19
C ASP A 286 -2.86 -11.44 23.60
N CYS A 287 -2.10 -12.06 22.70
CA CYS A 287 -0.77 -12.61 23.01
C CYS A 287 0.41 -11.71 22.62
N GLY A 288 0.19 -10.55 22.00
CA GLY A 288 1.25 -9.63 21.57
C GLY A 288 2.08 -10.11 20.37
N ARG A 289 1.77 -11.27 19.78
CA ARG A 289 2.55 -11.83 18.67
C ARG A 289 2.52 -10.89 17.45
N PRO A 290 3.69 -10.47 16.93
CA PRO A 290 3.74 -9.65 15.73
C PRO A 290 3.41 -10.50 14.49
N GLY A 291 2.73 -9.90 13.52
CA GLY A 291 2.37 -10.55 12.27
C GLY A 291 2.03 -9.55 11.17
N ARG A 292 1.92 -10.06 9.95
CA ARG A 292 1.42 -9.27 8.82
C ARG A 292 -0.08 -8.96 9.02
N PRO A 293 -0.58 -7.83 8.50
CA PRO A 293 -1.97 -7.44 8.69
C PRO A 293 -2.98 -8.51 8.25
N GLU A 294 -2.70 -9.23 7.16
CA GLU A 294 -3.50 -10.34 6.66
C GLU A 294 -3.60 -11.54 7.62
N HIS A 295 -2.62 -11.72 8.52
CA HIS A 295 -2.61 -12.81 9.50
C HIS A 295 -3.28 -12.45 10.83
N LEU A 296 -3.72 -11.20 10.98
CA LEU A 296 -4.35 -10.64 12.19
C LEU A 296 -5.70 -9.98 11.85
N PRO A 297 -6.66 -10.73 11.29
CA PRO A 297 -8.02 -10.22 11.17
C PRO A 297 -8.57 -9.94 12.58
N ASP A 298 -9.22 -8.79 12.72
CA ASP A 298 -9.82 -8.28 13.96
C ASP A 298 -8.79 -8.06 15.09
N GLY A 299 -7.51 -7.97 14.72
CA GLY A 299 -6.41 -7.75 15.66
C GLY A 299 -6.06 -8.99 16.49
N LEU A 300 -6.49 -10.18 16.07
CA LEU A 300 -6.19 -11.45 16.72
C LEU A 300 -5.49 -12.41 15.76
N CYS A 301 -4.42 -13.05 16.25
CA CYS A 301 -3.75 -14.10 15.48
C CYS A 301 -4.65 -15.35 15.43
N ARG A 302 -4.46 -16.21 14.43
CA ARG A 302 -5.29 -17.41 14.25
C ARG A 302 -5.51 -18.23 15.54
N PRO A 303 -4.48 -18.55 16.36
CA PRO A 303 -4.68 -19.26 17.62
C PRO A 303 -5.55 -18.51 18.64
N CYS A 304 -5.28 -17.23 18.88
CA CYS A 304 -6.07 -16.42 19.82
C CYS A 304 -7.50 -16.23 19.31
N ARG A 305 -7.70 -16.07 18.00
CA ARG A 305 -9.04 -15.98 17.43
C ARG A 305 -9.83 -17.25 17.71
N THR A 306 -9.23 -18.43 17.50
CA THR A 306 -9.91 -19.71 17.78
C THR A 306 -10.25 -19.90 19.26
N THR A 307 -9.41 -19.43 20.20
CA THR A 307 -9.73 -19.49 21.63
C THR A 307 -10.87 -18.54 22.00
N HIS A 308 -10.82 -17.30 21.52
CA HIS A 308 -11.89 -16.31 21.77
C HIS A 308 -13.23 -16.71 21.14
N THR A 309 -13.22 -17.37 19.98
CA THR A 309 -14.45 -17.91 19.36
C THR A 309 -14.98 -19.14 20.10
N ALA A 310 -14.09 -20.01 20.63
CA ALA A 310 -14.50 -21.21 21.37
C ALA A 310 -14.97 -20.91 22.81
N GLU A 311 -14.47 -19.83 23.42
CA GLU A 311 -14.83 -19.40 24.78
C GLU A 311 -16.02 -18.45 24.80
N ALA A 312 -16.42 -17.89 23.66
CA ALA A 312 -17.75 -17.31 23.49
C ALA A 312 -18.76 -18.46 23.53
N PRO A 313 -19.55 -18.63 24.62
CA PRO A 313 -20.63 -19.57 24.55
C PRO A 313 -21.56 -19.04 23.45
N ALA A 314 -21.95 -19.91 22.52
CA ALA A 314 -23.12 -19.71 21.71
C ALA A 314 -24.33 -19.70 22.65
N GLN A 315 -24.51 -18.60 23.38
CA GLN A 315 -25.76 -18.31 24.05
C GLN A 315 -26.65 -17.77 22.94
N PRO A 316 -27.75 -18.45 22.57
CA PRO A 316 -28.84 -17.75 21.94
C PRO A 316 -29.13 -16.53 22.80
N ALA A 317 -29.24 -15.36 22.17
CA ALA A 317 -29.73 -14.17 22.84
C ALA A 317 -31.22 -14.41 23.19
N GLU A 318 -31.49 -15.24 24.19
CA GLU A 318 -32.75 -15.19 24.91
C GLU A 318 -32.71 -13.91 25.72
N VAL A 319 -33.39 -12.89 25.18
CA VAL A 319 -33.73 -11.69 25.92
C VAL A 319 -34.50 -12.15 27.16
N PRO A 320 -33.96 -12.02 28.39
CA PRO A 320 -34.71 -12.44 29.56
C PRO A 320 -35.90 -11.49 29.67
N GLU A 321 -37.11 -12.05 29.60
CA GLU A 321 -38.32 -11.30 29.84
C GLU A 321 -38.22 -10.58 31.19
N VAL A 322 -38.83 -9.41 31.29
CA VAL A 322 -38.77 -8.52 32.46
C VAL A 322 -39.14 -9.23 33.78
N ALA A 323 -39.89 -10.34 33.70
CA ALA A 323 -40.21 -11.21 34.81
C ALA A 323 -38.97 -11.89 35.45
N ASP A 324 -38.01 -12.36 34.63
CA ASP A 324 -36.80 -13.06 35.11
C ASP A 324 -35.84 -12.14 35.85
N ILE A 325 -35.77 -10.87 35.42
CA ILE A 325 -34.97 -9.84 36.09
C ILE A 325 -35.55 -9.56 37.49
N LYS A 326 -36.89 -9.48 37.61
CA LYS A 326 -37.55 -9.25 38.89
C LYS A 326 -37.36 -10.43 39.85
N ALA A 327 -37.48 -11.66 39.36
CA ALA A 327 -37.26 -12.87 40.16
C ALA A 327 -35.82 -12.95 40.68
N ARG A 328 -34.83 -12.66 39.81
CA ARG A 328 -33.42 -12.64 40.20
C ARG A 328 -33.08 -11.54 41.20
N MET A 329 -33.67 -10.35 41.05
CA MET A 329 -33.50 -9.26 42.02
C MET A 329 -34.17 -9.54 43.36
N ALA A 330 -35.30 -10.26 43.39
CA ALA A 330 -35.94 -10.67 44.64
C ALA A 330 -35.07 -11.67 45.41
N ASN A 331 -34.52 -12.68 44.72
CA ASN A 331 -33.63 -13.67 45.32
C ASN A 331 -32.37 -13.04 45.94
N LEU A 332 -31.73 -12.11 45.22
CA LEU A 332 -30.57 -11.38 45.76
C LEU A 332 -30.92 -10.54 46.99
N ARG A 333 -32.16 -10.01 47.05
CA ARG A 333 -32.62 -9.21 48.20
C ARG A 333 -32.85 -10.07 49.43
N ASP A 334 -33.30 -11.32 49.27
CA ASP A 334 -33.45 -12.26 50.38
C ASP A 334 -32.10 -12.79 50.88
N LEU A 335 -31.13 -13.00 49.98
CA LEU A 335 -29.77 -13.38 50.36
C LEU A 335 -29.00 -12.29 51.11
N LEU A 336 -29.43 -11.03 51.01
CA LEU A 336 -28.79 -9.88 51.65
C LEU A 336 -29.51 -9.40 52.92
N LYS A 337 -30.56 -10.12 53.37
CA LYS A 337 -31.16 -9.84 54.68
C LYS A 337 -30.27 -10.43 55.78
N PRO A 338 -29.76 -9.62 56.72
CA PRO A 338 -29.06 -10.15 57.88
C PRO A 338 -30.04 -10.91 58.79
N VAL A 339 -29.55 -12.02 59.37
CA VAL A 339 -30.24 -12.86 60.37
C VAL A 339 -30.43 -12.11 61.67
#